data_AF-A0A371ATL4-F1
#
_entry.id   AF-A0A371ATL4-F1
#
_cell.length_a   1.000
_cell.length_b   1.000
_cell.length_c   1.000
_cell.angle_alpha   90.00
_cell.angle_beta   90.00
_cell.angle_gamma   90.00
#
_symmetry.space_group_name_H-M   'P 1'
#
loop_
_entity.id
_entity.type
_entity.pdbx_description
1 polymer ?
#
loop_
_entity_poly.entity_id
_entity_poly.type
_entity_poly.pdbx_seq_one_letter_code
_entity_poly.pdbx_strand_id
1 'polypeptide(L)'
;MKCQLAEHMIMPFINGTLEDDKKAEFLKHILNCSSCYDEFQIYYTLQKMDEEPDGSYDMKRILERAIQDELKLIYRKRLCFILQKVVFFLAEICIVLVVIFGLDSCSK
;
A
#
# COMPACT_ATOMS: atom_id res chain seq x y z
N MET A 1 -10.24 -5.16 -3.94
CA MET A 1 -11.15 -5.06 -5.10
C MET A 1 -11.54 -6.44 -5.67
N LYS A 2 -12.52 -6.43 -6.58
CA LYS A 2 -12.92 -7.56 -7.45
C LYS A 2 -12.18 -7.48 -8.80
N CYS A 3 -11.92 -8.62 -9.47
CA CYS A 3 -11.17 -8.68 -10.73
C CYS A 3 -11.71 -7.75 -11.83
N GLN A 4 -13.03 -7.72 -12.03
CA GLN A 4 -13.68 -6.81 -13.00
C GLN A 4 -13.34 -5.33 -12.75
N LEU A 5 -13.22 -4.93 -11.48
CA LEU A 5 -12.87 -3.56 -11.13
C LEU A 5 -11.38 -3.29 -11.43
N ALA A 6 -10.53 -4.30 -11.27
CA ALA A 6 -9.12 -4.23 -11.63
C ALA A 6 -8.96 -4.05 -13.15
N GLU A 7 -9.68 -4.84 -13.95
CA GLU A 7 -9.67 -4.74 -15.42
C GLU A 7 -10.00 -3.33 -15.91
N HIS A 8 -11.03 -2.70 -15.36
CA HIS A 8 -11.38 -1.31 -15.70
C HIS A 8 -10.34 -0.27 -15.28
N MET A 9 -9.46 -0.60 -14.32
CA MET A 9 -8.40 0.28 -13.83
C MET A 9 -7.08 0.13 -14.63
N ILE A 10 -6.97 -0.87 -15.51
CA ILE A 10 -5.78 -1.12 -16.32
C ILE A 10 -5.45 0.09 -17.20
N MET A 11 -6.38 0.52 -18.06
CA MET A 11 -6.12 1.64 -18.98
C MET A 11 -5.85 2.97 -18.27
N PRO A 12 -6.63 3.39 -17.24
CA PRO A 12 -6.31 4.57 -16.46
C PRO A 12 -4.95 4.51 -15.76
N PHE A 13 -4.54 3.32 -15.31
CA PHE A 13 -3.22 3.13 -14.72
C PHE A 13 -2.11 3.33 -15.76
N ILE A 14 -2.24 2.72 -16.94
CA ILE A 14 -1.24 2.85 -18.02
C ILE A 14 -1.13 4.30 -18.50
N ASN A 15 -2.27 4.99 -18.64
CA ASN A 15 -2.31 6.39 -19.07
C ASN A 15 -1.92 7.40 -17.97
N GLY A 16 -1.62 6.92 -16.76
CA GLY A 16 -1.25 7.79 -15.62
C GLY A 16 -2.38 8.65 -15.06
N THR A 17 -3.64 8.37 -15.41
CA THR A 17 -4.82 9.14 -14.99
C THR A 17 -5.53 8.58 -13.76
N LEU A 18 -5.05 7.44 -13.23
CA LEU A 18 -5.62 6.83 -12.03
C LEU A 18 -5.26 7.64 -10.76
N GLU A 19 -6.24 7.82 -9.87
CA GLU A 19 -6.02 8.47 -8.56
C GLU A 19 -5.09 7.60 -7.67
N ASP A 20 -4.23 8.24 -6.88
CA ASP A 20 -3.20 7.56 -6.09
C ASP A 20 -3.76 6.56 -5.07
N ASP A 21 -4.90 6.88 -4.45
CA ASP A 21 -5.59 5.96 -3.53
C ASP A 21 -6.04 4.67 -4.22
N LYS A 22 -6.45 4.75 -5.50
CA LYS A 22 -6.90 3.62 -6.31
C LYS A 22 -5.74 2.84 -6.93
N LYS A 23 -4.62 3.50 -7.24
CA LYS A 23 -3.38 2.84 -7.71
C LYS A 23 -2.88 1.82 -6.70
N ALA A 24 -2.81 2.19 -5.42
CA ALA A 24 -2.32 1.29 -4.37
C ALA A 24 -3.23 0.06 -4.21
N GLU A 25 -4.55 0.24 -4.29
CA GLU A 25 -5.48 -0.89 -4.26
C GLU A 25 -5.28 -1.77 -5.50
N PHE A 26 -5.26 -1.17 -6.69
CA PHE A 26 -5.05 -1.81 -8.01
C PHE A 26 -3.84 -2.73 -8.01
N LEU A 27 -2.68 -2.18 -7.65
CA LEU A 27 -1.41 -2.91 -7.60
C LEU A 27 -1.45 -4.06 -6.59
N LYS A 28 -2.05 -3.85 -5.41
CA LYS A 28 -2.18 -4.90 -4.40
C LYS A 28 -2.99 -6.10 -4.89
N HIS A 29 -4.01 -5.88 -5.73
CA HIS A 29 -4.82 -6.98 -6.27
C HIS A 29 -4.09 -7.73 -7.38
N ILE A 30 -3.49 -7.01 -8.33
CA ILE A 30 -2.73 -7.62 -9.43
C ILE A 30 -1.57 -8.47 -8.91
N LEU A 31 -0.88 -8.02 -7.85
CA LEU A 31 0.20 -8.81 -7.24
C LEU A 31 -0.27 -10.09 -6.53
N ASN A 32 -1.54 -10.15 -6.13
CA ASN A 32 -2.10 -11.29 -5.40
C ASN A 32 -3.04 -12.15 -6.26
N CYS A 33 -3.26 -11.80 -7.53
CA CYS A 33 -4.15 -12.48 -8.44
C CYS A 33 -3.45 -12.70 -9.78
N SER A 34 -3.04 -13.93 -10.07
CA SER A 34 -2.27 -14.21 -11.29
C SER A 34 -3.07 -13.91 -12.56
N SER A 35 -4.38 -14.18 -12.56
CA SER A 35 -5.26 -13.89 -13.70
C SER A 35 -5.23 -12.40 -14.08
N CYS A 36 -5.35 -11.51 -13.10
CA CYS A 36 -5.32 -10.06 -13.36
C CYS A 36 -3.90 -9.57 -13.69
N TYR A 37 -2.87 -10.25 -13.20
CA TYR A 37 -1.48 -9.97 -13.58
C TYR A 37 -1.21 -10.28 -15.04
N ASP A 38 -1.64 -11.45 -15.50
CA ASP A 38 -1.45 -11.90 -16.88
C ASP A 38 -2.18 -10.96 -17.87
N GLU A 39 -3.42 -10.58 -17.54
CA GLU A 39 -4.17 -9.58 -18.32
C GLU A 39 -3.47 -8.22 -18.36
N PHE A 40 -3.09 -7.69 -17.20
CA PHE A 40 -2.38 -6.41 -17.10
C PHE A 40 -1.09 -6.42 -17.92
N GLN A 41 -0.33 -7.52 -17.88
CA GLN A 41 0.91 -7.68 -18.63
C GLN A 41 0.67 -7.57 -20.15
N ILE A 42 -0.40 -8.18 -20.67
CA ILE A 42 -0.77 -8.13 -22.09
C ILE A 42 -1.05 -6.68 -22.51
N TYR A 43 -1.95 -5.98 -21.82
CA TYR A 43 -2.31 -4.59 -22.14
C TYR A 43 -1.11 -3.65 -22.07
N TYR A 44 -0.27 -3.80 -21.04
CA TYR A 44 0.91 -2.97 -20.84
C TYR A 44 1.95 -3.18 -21.95
N THR A 45 2.16 -4.42 -22.38
CA THR A 45 3.09 -4.75 -23.46
C THR A 45 2.61 -4.17 -24.79
N LEU A 46 1.32 -4.29 -25.10
CA LEU A 46 0.75 -3.72 -26.32
C LEU A 46 0.93 -2.20 -26.38
N GLN A 47 0.61 -1.50 -25.29
CA GLN A 47 0.75 -0.03 -25.27
C GLN A 47 2.21 0.42 -25.37
N LYS A 48 3.16 -0.38 -24.85
CA LYS A 48 4.59 -0.08 -24.98
C LYS A 48 5.13 -0.29 -26.39
N MET A 49 4.58 -1.25 -27.15
CA MET A 49 4.95 -1.44 -28.56
C MET A 49 4.50 -0.26 -29.43
N ASP A 50 3.40 0.40 -29.08
CA ASP A 50 2.93 1.60 -29.79
C ASP A 50 3.73 2.86 -29.42
N GLU A 51 4.33 2.93 -28.22
CA GLU A 51 5.06 4.10 -27.74
C GLU A 51 6.54 4.12 -28.13
N GLU A 52 7.27 2.98 -28.12
CA GLU A 52 8.70 2.94 -28.45
C GLU A 52 9.10 1.69 -29.26
N PRO A 53 9.59 1.84 -30.50
CA PRO A 53 10.01 0.71 -31.33
C PRO A 53 11.37 0.11 -30.96
N ASP A 54 12.17 0.77 -30.11
CA ASP A 54 13.55 0.34 -29.83
C ASP A 54 13.94 0.57 -28.35
N GLY A 55 13.66 -0.44 -27.52
CA GLY A 55 14.46 -0.75 -26.33
C GLY A 55 14.16 -0.03 -25.00
N SER A 56 13.48 -0.74 -24.09
CA SER A 56 14.07 -1.09 -22.77
C SER A 56 13.21 -2.13 -22.05
N TYR A 57 13.68 -3.37 -22.12
CA TYR A 57 13.11 -4.57 -21.50
C TYR A 57 13.37 -4.65 -19.98
N ASP A 58 13.49 -3.52 -19.29
CA ASP A 58 13.76 -3.47 -17.84
C ASP A 58 12.58 -2.87 -17.03
N MET A 59 11.39 -2.90 -17.62
CA MET A 59 10.18 -2.28 -17.09
C MET A 59 9.60 -3.03 -15.90
N LYS A 60 9.82 -4.35 -15.83
CA LYS A 60 9.49 -5.18 -14.65
C LYS A 60 10.23 -4.69 -13.40
N ARG A 61 11.49 -4.27 -13.53
CA ARG A 61 12.31 -3.71 -12.44
C ARG A 61 11.93 -2.29 -12.04
N ILE A 62 11.30 -1.52 -12.92
CA ILE A 62 10.77 -0.18 -12.61
C ILE A 62 9.43 -0.31 -11.89
N LEU A 63 8.56 -1.20 -12.37
CA LEU A 63 7.28 -1.53 -11.75
C LEU A 63 7.48 -2.15 -10.35
N GLU A 64 8.41 -3.10 -10.21
CA GLU A 64 8.77 -3.67 -8.92
C GLU A 64 9.35 -2.64 -7.95
N ARG A 65 10.17 -1.69 -8.43
CA ARG A 65 10.71 -0.60 -7.58
C ARG A 65 9.63 0.37 -7.13
N ALA A 66 8.76 0.80 -8.03
CA ALA A 66 7.65 1.69 -7.70
C ALA A 66 6.70 1.04 -6.68
N ILE A 67 6.39 -0.25 -6.86
CA ILE A 67 5.61 -1.06 -5.92
C ILE A 67 6.33 -1.18 -4.56
N GLN A 68 7.63 -1.48 -4.55
CA GLN A 68 8.40 -1.62 -3.30
C GLN A 68 8.51 -0.31 -2.52
N ASP A 69 8.71 0.81 -3.21
CA ASP A 69 8.86 2.11 -2.57
C ASP A 69 7.51 2.64 -2.05
N GLU A 70 6.41 2.45 -2.78
CA GLU A 70 5.08 2.81 -2.29
C GLU A 70 4.61 1.90 -1.14
N LEU A 71 4.85 0.58 -1.22
CA LEU A 71 4.55 -0.33 -0.12
C LEU A 71 5.36 -0.01 1.14
N LYS A 72 6.63 0.38 1.02
CA LYS A 72 7.44 0.85 2.16
C LYS A 72 6.86 2.09 2.80
N LEU A 73 6.38 3.06 2.01
CA LEU A 73 5.78 4.29 2.55
C LEU A 73 4.44 4.02 3.24
N ILE A 74 3.58 3.18 2.65
CA ILE A 74 2.30 2.77 3.25
C ILE A 74 2.54 1.94 4.52
N TYR A 75 3.49 1.01 4.50
CA TYR A 75 3.84 0.19 5.65
C TYR A 75 4.43 1.04 6.77
N ARG A 76 5.35 1.98 6.47
CA ARG A 76 5.89 2.93 7.46
C ARG A 76 4.80 3.80 8.08
N LYS A 77 3.88 4.35 7.27
CA LYS A 77 2.75 5.15 7.79
C LYS A 77 1.85 4.33 8.70
N ARG A 78 1.50 3.09 8.31
CA ARG A 78 0.73 2.18 9.16
C ARG A 78 1.47 1.78 10.44
N LEU A 79 2.77 1.48 10.35
CA LEU A 79 3.58 1.09 11.50
C LEU A 79 3.72 2.26 12.48
N CYS A 80 4.01 3.47 12.00
CA CYS A 80 4.04 4.68 12.84
C CYS A 80 2.68 4.93 13.50
N PHE A 81 1.57 4.78 12.76
CA PHE A 81 0.23 4.96 13.32
C PHE A 81 -0.09 3.92 14.41
N ILE A 82 0.25 2.65 14.18
CA ILE A 82 0.08 1.58 15.17
C ILE A 82 0.97 1.84 16.40
N LEU A 83 2.25 2.17 16.20
CA LEU A 83 3.19 2.49 17.28
C LEU A 83 2.70 3.69 18.10
N GLN A 84 2.25 4.75 17.44
CA GLN A 84 1.66 5.91 18.10
C GLN A 84 0.46 5.50 18.95
N LYS A 85 -0.47 4.71 18.40
CA LYS A 85 -1.62 4.20 19.14
C LYS A 85 -1.22 3.33 20.34
N VAL A 86 -0.26 2.43 20.19
CA VAL A 86 0.25 1.59 21.28
C VAL A 86 0.87 2.44 22.38
N VAL A 87 1.67 3.46 22.05
CA VAL A 87 2.25 4.38 23.03
C VAL A 87 1.17 5.14 23.80
N PHE A 88 0.13 5.65 23.11
CA PHE A 88 -1.00 6.30 23.77
C PHE A 88 -1.74 5.35 24.72
N PHE A 89 -1.99 4.11 24.29
CA PHE A 89 -2.62 3.10 25.15
C PHE A 89 -1.77 2.77 26.38
N LEU A 90 -0.46 2.59 26.21
CA LEU A 90 0.46 2.34 27.32
C LEU A 90 0.52 3.51 28.29
N ALA A 91 0.55 4.75 27.77
CA ALA A 91 0.52 5.95 28.59
C ALA A 91 -0.76 6.05 29.43
N GLU A 92 -1.92 5.76 28.84
CA GLU A 92 -3.18 5.69 29.61
C GLU A 92 -3.13 4.64 30.72
N ILE A 93 -2.64 3.43 30.41
CA ILE A 93 -2.51 2.36 31.41
C ILE A 93 -1.58 2.81 32.55
N CYS A 94 -0.44 3.43 32.23
CA CYS A 94 0.48 3.96 33.25
C CYS A 94 -0.18 5.02 34.14
N ILE A 95 -0.96 5.94 33.57
CA ILE A 95 -1.69 6.96 34.34
C ILE A 95 -2.68 6.30 35.30
N VAL A 96 -3.46 5.34 34.81
CA VAL A 96 -4.43 4.60 35.64
C VAL A 96 -3.73 3.87 36.79
N LEU A 97 -2.60 3.21 36.52
CA LEU A 97 -1.82 2.54 37.57
C LEU A 97 -1.29 3.54 38.61
N VAL A 98 -0.74 4.67 38.19
CA VAL A 98 -0.27 5.72 39.11
C VAL A 98 -1.40 6.25 39.98
N VAL A 99 -2.59 6.45 39.42
CA VAL A 99 -3.76 6.89 40.20
C VAL A 99 -4.17 5.83 41.21
N ILE A 100 -4.27 4.55 40.81
CA ILE A 100 -4.66 3.46 41.73
C ILE A 100 -3.63 3.30 42.86
N PHE A 101 -2.34 3.17 42.53
CA PHE A 101 -1.28 2.99 43.53
C PHE A 101 -1.01 4.26 44.36
N GLY A 102 -1.21 5.44 43.78
CA GLY A 102 -1.08 6.72 44.47
C GLY A 102 -2.24 6.97 45.45
N LEU A 103 -3.46 6.56 45.12
CA LEU A 103 -4.59 6.59 46.04
C LEU A 103 -4.43 5.60 47.20
N ASP A 104 -3.90 4.41 46.92
CA ASP A 104 -3.64 3.38 47.94
C ASP A 104 -2.53 3.79 48.92
N SER A 105 -1.55 4.58 48.45
CA SER A 105 -0.49 5.15 49.29
C SER A 105 -0.97 6.30 50.19
N CYS A 106 -2.14 6.88 49.92
CA CYS A 106 -2.73 7.96 50.70
C CYS A 106 -3.77 7.45 51.73
N SER A 107 -4.19 6.18 51.63
CA SER A 107 -5.20 5.58 52.52
C SER A 107 -4.61 4.77 53.71
N LYS A 108 -3.28 4.69 53.84
CA LYS A 108 -2.57 4.09 54.98
C LYS A 108 -1.88 5.16 55.80
#